data_AF-A0AA95S406-F1
#
_entry.id   AF-A0AA95S406-F1
#
_cell.length_a   1.000
_cell.length_b   1.000
_cell.length_c   1.000
_cell.angle_alpha   90.00
_cell.angle_beta   90.00
_cell.angle_gamma   90.00
#
_symmetry.space_group_name_H-M   'P 1'
#
loop_
_entity.id
_entity.type
_entity.pdbx_description
1 polymer ?
#
loop_
_entity_poly.entity_id
_entity_poly.type
_entity_poly.pdbx_seq_one_letter_code
_entity_poly.pdbx_strand_id
1 'polypeptide(L)'
;MRLWELLVDPAVDELWGKDEQSNQVMRNRRGLTGTSMKNGWEPIELFTTAPGDVGDMLSYGGSNKYPIFTNKAVEVLNDLIRDSVELLPVHHDHYHCYIVNIINVVDCLNEANTNFNKWSVIEKYDFLKEKVKGQHIFFPYKRKTASPSLIPIVSDEFKQRVEDHGLRGFRFGEIWSPEPEPKKKDIYDEKNPFLRVISREDLEAHIQKHVGPITNVLKDPSNLFTEVDLYCVGPNSNIKANTIITKGNSYFKMPSPSTVDSGYAELIMHVPSDWDVSNEPFRDDVHGWPLTLLKNFGENVMRKGFWLGQWFVYPNQSDEDLKNTYASQFGVKTFNFDSKIEPYSPGTDFCGVMIAPPFPSIIDVFKMTYLDDGKVIEGDWPIYFHTLIPLYREEINYYFKEGKDQFIKRIVEHGIEKVFDLNRESIC
;
A
#
# COMPACT_ATOMS: atom_id res chain seq x y z
N MET A 1 -9.77 23.69 15.51
CA MET A 1 -10.80 23.25 14.53
C MET A 1 -10.10 22.43 13.48
N ARG A 2 -10.24 21.10 13.51
CA ARG A 2 -9.58 20.22 12.54
C ARG A 2 -10.55 19.85 11.44
N LEU A 3 -10.01 19.50 10.27
CA LEU A 3 -10.77 19.00 9.13
C LEU A 3 -10.24 17.64 8.71
N TRP A 4 -11.17 16.79 8.27
CA TRP A 4 -10.92 15.39 7.98
C TRP A 4 -11.53 15.01 6.65
N GLU A 5 -10.84 14.23 5.83
CA GLU A 5 -11.46 13.49 4.74
C GLU A 5 -12.37 12.40 5.31
N LEU A 6 -13.61 12.36 4.82
CA LEU A 6 -14.57 11.32 5.16
C LEU A 6 -14.39 10.13 4.20
N LEU A 7 -13.96 9.01 4.75
CA LEU A 7 -13.64 7.78 4.02
C LEU A 7 -14.51 6.63 4.56
N VAL A 8 -14.86 5.68 3.69
CA VAL A 8 -15.54 4.45 4.11
C VAL A 8 -14.52 3.42 4.58
N ASP A 9 -14.88 2.65 5.61
CA ASP A 9 -14.12 1.47 5.99
C ASP A 9 -14.26 0.38 4.92
N PRO A 10 -13.17 -0.12 4.30
CA PRO A 10 -13.26 -1.18 3.30
C PRO A 10 -13.77 -2.51 3.86
N ALA A 11 -13.84 -2.68 5.19
CA ALA A 11 -14.36 -3.88 5.82
C ALA A 11 -15.89 -3.95 5.87
N VAL A 12 -16.62 -2.84 5.64
CA VAL A 12 -18.09 -2.85 5.68
C VAL A 12 -18.73 -3.28 4.35
N ASP A 13 -20.01 -3.62 4.40
CA ASP A 13 -20.80 -3.98 3.22
C ASP A 13 -20.67 -2.97 2.07
N GLU A 14 -20.38 -3.49 0.89
CA GLU A 14 -20.36 -2.74 -0.37
C GLU A 14 -21.69 -2.92 -1.11
N LEU A 15 -22.29 -1.80 -1.50
CA LEU A 15 -23.55 -1.74 -2.23
C LEU A 15 -23.34 -1.39 -3.70
N TRP A 16 -24.21 -1.94 -4.55
CA TRP A 16 -24.20 -1.66 -5.99
C TRP A 16 -25.61 -1.55 -6.55
N GLY A 17 -25.76 -0.88 -7.70
CA GLY A 17 -27.06 -0.78 -8.38
C GLY A 17 -27.50 -2.13 -8.94
N LYS A 18 -28.73 -2.53 -8.60
CA LYS A 18 -29.32 -3.85 -8.93
C LYS A 18 -29.53 -4.06 -10.44
N ASP A 19 -29.74 -2.97 -11.17
CA ASP A 19 -29.94 -2.98 -12.61
C ASP A 19 -29.15 -1.86 -13.31
N GLU A 20 -29.18 -1.86 -14.64
CA GLU A 20 -28.44 -0.87 -15.43
C GLU A 20 -29.01 0.54 -15.26
N GLN A 21 -30.31 0.69 -14.97
CA GLN A 21 -30.93 1.99 -14.69
C GLN A 21 -30.37 2.61 -13.39
N SER A 22 -30.35 1.84 -12.31
CA SER A 22 -29.79 2.23 -11.00
C SER A 22 -28.31 2.58 -11.12
N ASN A 23 -27.57 1.79 -11.91
CA ASN A 23 -26.16 2.08 -12.20
C ASN A 23 -25.99 3.33 -13.09
N GLN A 24 -26.89 3.60 -14.04
CA GLN A 24 -26.84 4.80 -14.86
C GLN A 24 -27.10 6.06 -14.04
N VAL A 25 -28.04 6.04 -13.09
CA VAL A 25 -28.30 7.15 -12.15
C VAL A 25 -27.02 7.50 -11.38
N MET A 26 -26.30 6.49 -10.87
CA MET A 26 -25.04 6.69 -10.15
C MET A 26 -23.86 7.07 -11.07
N ARG A 27 -23.88 6.62 -12.34
CA ARG A 27 -22.85 6.94 -13.36
C ARG A 27 -23.02 8.32 -14.00
N ASN A 28 -24.16 9.00 -13.85
CA ASN A 28 -24.35 10.37 -14.35
C ASN A 28 -23.68 11.41 -13.43
N ARG A 29 -22.37 11.22 -13.27
CA ARG A 29 -21.39 11.64 -12.23
C ARG A 29 -21.36 13.11 -11.81
N ARG A 30 -22.09 14.02 -12.47
CA ARG A 30 -22.08 15.47 -12.15
C ARG A 30 -23.13 15.86 -11.11
N GLY A 31 -24.22 15.10 -10.97
CA GLY A 31 -25.37 15.47 -10.12
C GLY A 31 -25.15 15.33 -8.61
N LEU A 32 -24.29 14.41 -8.17
CA LEU A 32 -24.12 14.08 -6.74
C LEU A 32 -22.91 14.74 -6.06
N THR A 33 -22.40 15.81 -6.67
CA THR A 33 -21.31 16.63 -6.10
C THR A 33 -21.69 18.09 -6.19
N GLY A 34 -22.28 18.61 -5.11
CA GLY A 34 -22.63 20.02 -5.03
C GLY A 34 -23.83 20.45 -5.86
N THR A 35 -24.59 19.49 -6.41
CA THR A 35 -25.80 19.77 -7.18
C THR A 35 -26.99 19.11 -6.50
N SER A 36 -28.11 19.82 -6.42
CA SER A 36 -29.35 19.28 -5.87
C SER A 36 -29.94 18.24 -6.82
N MET A 37 -30.35 17.10 -6.26
CA MET A 37 -31.10 16.03 -6.92
C MET A 37 -32.53 15.92 -6.40
N LYS A 38 -32.91 16.76 -5.44
CA LYS A 38 -34.24 16.75 -4.79
C LYS A 38 -35.41 16.74 -5.77
N ASN A 39 -35.28 17.49 -6.88
CA ASN A 39 -36.28 17.51 -7.94
C ASN A 39 -35.85 16.54 -9.05
N GLY A 40 -36.31 15.29 -8.97
CA GLY A 40 -36.05 14.26 -9.98
C GLY A 40 -35.35 13.01 -9.47
N TRP A 41 -35.07 12.91 -8.17
CA TRP A 41 -34.65 11.65 -7.58
C TRP A 41 -35.84 10.68 -7.46
N GLU A 42 -35.72 9.55 -8.12
CA GLU A 42 -36.54 8.36 -7.87
C GLU A 42 -35.68 7.35 -7.10
N PRO A 43 -36.21 6.71 -6.03
CA PRO A 43 -35.46 5.71 -5.29
C PRO A 43 -34.92 4.61 -6.22
N ILE A 44 -33.62 4.32 -6.09
CA ILE A 44 -32.96 3.26 -6.87
C ILE A 44 -32.82 1.99 -6.04
N GLU A 45 -32.77 0.86 -6.73
CA GLU A 45 -32.59 -0.47 -6.12
C GLU A 45 -31.10 -0.77 -5.97
N LEU A 46 -30.67 -1.03 -4.73
CA LEU A 46 -29.31 -1.44 -4.39
C LEU A 46 -29.29 -2.88 -3.85
N PHE A 47 -28.16 -3.56 -4.01
CA PHE A 47 -27.88 -4.86 -3.39
C PHE A 47 -26.45 -4.94 -2.88
N THR A 48 -26.18 -5.82 -1.92
CA THR A 48 -24.83 -6.10 -1.41
C THR A 48 -24.04 -6.97 -2.39
N THR A 49 -22.92 -6.45 -2.91
CA THR A 49 -22.03 -7.19 -3.84
C THR A 49 -20.95 -7.99 -3.15
N ALA A 50 -20.47 -7.50 -2.01
CA ALA A 50 -19.47 -8.15 -1.18
C ALA A 50 -19.90 -8.00 0.29
N PRO A 51 -20.35 -9.08 0.95
CA PRO A 51 -20.73 -9.01 2.35
C PRO A 51 -19.50 -8.80 3.23
N GLY A 52 -19.50 -7.70 3.97
CA GLY A 52 -18.52 -7.34 4.98
C GLY A 52 -19.18 -7.25 6.36
N ASP A 53 -18.59 -6.42 7.23
CA ASP A 53 -19.18 -6.08 8.51
C ASP A 53 -20.38 -5.13 8.35
N VAL A 54 -21.38 -5.29 9.22
CA VAL A 54 -22.51 -4.37 9.29
C VAL A 54 -22.04 -2.99 9.74
N GLY A 55 -22.21 -2.00 8.86
CA GLY A 55 -21.80 -0.61 9.06
C GLY A 55 -22.97 0.37 9.14
N ASP A 56 -22.68 1.57 9.68
CA ASP A 56 -23.59 2.72 9.69
C ASP A 56 -23.28 3.70 8.53
N MET A 57 -22.05 3.68 8.02
CA MET A 57 -21.66 4.21 6.71
C MET A 57 -21.27 3.05 5.79
N LEU A 58 -21.88 3.00 4.61
CA LEU A 58 -21.70 1.98 3.59
C LEU A 58 -21.09 2.59 2.32
N SER A 59 -20.48 1.74 1.50
CA SER A 59 -19.83 2.14 0.25
C SER A 59 -20.73 1.87 -0.95
N TYR A 60 -20.76 2.79 -1.92
CA TYR A 60 -21.25 2.47 -3.27
C TYR A 60 -20.05 2.17 -4.16
N GLY A 61 -19.85 0.91 -4.51
CA GLY A 61 -18.80 0.49 -5.43
C GLY A 61 -17.38 0.94 -5.07
N GLY A 62 -17.01 0.82 -3.79
CA GLY A 62 -15.70 1.21 -3.27
C GLY A 62 -15.43 2.72 -3.25
N SER A 63 -16.41 3.55 -3.57
CA SER A 63 -16.23 4.99 -3.77
C SER A 63 -16.56 5.82 -2.52
N ASN A 64 -15.58 6.60 -2.03
CA ASN A 64 -15.77 7.61 -0.97
C ASN A 64 -16.61 8.82 -1.40
N LYS A 65 -16.89 8.96 -2.70
CA LYS A 65 -17.60 10.11 -3.26
C LYS A 65 -19.10 10.12 -2.88
N TYR A 66 -19.68 8.95 -2.63
CA TYR A 66 -21.12 8.78 -2.44
C TYR A 66 -21.38 8.03 -1.13
N PRO A 67 -21.14 8.66 0.03
CA PRO A 67 -21.42 8.02 1.31
C PRO A 67 -22.88 7.59 1.39
N ILE A 68 -23.12 6.35 1.82
CA ILE A 68 -24.46 5.84 2.12
C ILE A 68 -24.57 5.72 3.62
N PHE A 69 -25.55 6.41 4.22
CA PHE A 69 -25.78 6.34 5.67
C PHE A 69 -27.02 5.52 5.98
N THR A 70 -26.92 4.66 6.99
CA THR A 70 -28.08 4.02 7.58
C THR A 70 -28.95 5.06 8.29
N ASN A 71 -30.22 4.73 8.53
CA ASN A 71 -31.13 5.58 9.29
C ASN A 71 -30.55 5.97 10.67
N LYS A 72 -29.82 5.06 11.33
CA LYS A 72 -29.13 5.32 12.59
C LYS A 72 -28.07 6.42 12.45
N ALA A 73 -27.19 6.34 11.44
CA ALA A 73 -26.20 7.39 11.20
C ALA A 73 -26.86 8.74 10.91
N VAL A 74 -27.93 8.74 10.10
CA VAL A 74 -28.70 9.95 9.80
C VAL A 74 -29.24 10.59 11.08
N GLU A 75 -29.89 9.83 11.95
CA GLU A 75 -30.47 10.35 13.20
C GLU A 75 -29.42 10.97 14.12
N VAL A 76 -28.28 10.31 14.28
CA VAL A 76 -27.17 10.76 15.15
C VAL A 76 -26.48 12.03 14.63
N LEU A 77 -26.40 12.17 13.30
CA LEU A 77 -25.65 13.24 12.63
C LEU A 77 -26.55 14.37 12.11
N ASN A 78 -27.87 14.27 12.27
CA ASN A 78 -28.85 15.11 11.60
C ASN A 78 -28.61 16.61 11.81
N ASP A 79 -28.34 17.04 13.04
CA ASP A 79 -28.09 18.45 13.38
C ASP A 79 -26.85 19.01 12.68
N LEU A 80 -25.87 18.16 12.35
CA LEU A 80 -24.62 18.55 11.69
C LEU A 80 -24.75 18.53 10.16
N ILE A 81 -25.62 17.70 9.59
CA ILE A 81 -25.68 17.48 8.13
C ILE A 81 -26.89 18.08 7.44
N ARG A 82 -28.02 18.27 8.14
CA ARG A 82 -29.35 18.55 7.53
C ARG A 82 -29.39 19.74 6.56
N ASP A 83 -28.55 20.75 6.80
CA ASP A 83 -28.52 21.97 5.99
C ASP A 83 -27.49 21.89 4.85
N SER A 84 -26.69 20.81 4.81
CA SER A 84 -25.56 20.62 3.88
C SER A 84 -25.73 19.44 2.92
N VAL A 85 -26.71 18.57 3.16
CA VAL A 85 -26.92 17.34 2.39
C VAL A 85 -28.38 17.15 2.01
N GLU A 86 -28.60 16.39 0.94
CA GLU A 86 -29.88 15.79 0.60
C GLU A 86 -29.80 14.29 0.86
N LEU A 87 -30.72 13.77 1.65
CA LEU A 87 -30.84 12.34 1.91
C LEU A 87 -31.69 11.73 0.81
N LEU A 88 -31.05 11.01 -0.10
CA LEU A 88 -31.68 10.42 -1.27
C LEU A 88 -32.05 8.96 -0.95
N PRO A 89 -33.36 8.63 -0.84
CA PRO A 89 -33.79 7.30 -0.44
C PRO A 89 -33.40 6.24 -1.48
N VAL A 90 -33.05 5.05 -1.00
CA VAL A 90 -32.78 3.87 -1.82
C VAL A 90 -33.57 2.67 -1.31
N HIS A 91 -33.77 1.69 -2.17
CA HIS A 91 -34.35 0.40 -1.80
C HIS A 91 -33.23 -0.62 -1.60
N HIS A 92 -33.21 -1.27 -0.45
CA HIS A 92 -32.29 -2.35 -0.12
C HIS A 92 -32.99 -3.36 0.78
N ASP A 93 -32.74 -4.66 0.58
CA ASP A 93 -33.46 -5.74 1.28
C ASP A 93 -33.15 -5.78 2.79
N HIS A 94 -31.98 -5.30 3.19
CA HIS A 94 -31.50 -5.35 4.58
C HIS A 94 -31.33 -4.00 5.27
N TYR A 95 -31.11 -2.92 4.51
CA TYR A 95 -30.69 -1.63 5.06
C TYR A 95 -31.74 -0.57 4.79
N HIS A 96 -32.22 0.08 5.85
CA HIS A 96 -32.90 1.36 5.70
C HIS A 96 -31.84 2.46 5.65
N CYS A 97 -31.52 2.93 4.44
CA CYS A 97 -30.39 3.82 4.19
C CYS A 97 -30.66 4.85 3.10
N TYR A 98 -29.75 5.81 3.00
CA TYR A 98 -29.84 6.94 2.09
C TYR A 98 -28.48 7.17 1.43
N ILE A 99 -28.47 7.47 0.14
CA ILE A 99 -27.31 8.12 -0.47
C ILE A 99 -27.27 9.55 0.06
N VAL A 100 -26.14 9.94 0.65
CA VAL A 100 -25.94 11.27 1.21
C VAL A 100 -25.38 12.16 0.11
N ASN A 101 -26.26 12.87 -0.59
CA ASN A 101 -25.88 13.83 -1.61
C ASN A 101 -25.44 15.15 -0.96
N ILE A 102 -24.14 15.40 -0.91
CA ILE A 102 -23.59 16.62 -0.31
C ILE A 102 -23.72 17.77 -1.32
N ILE A 103 -24.61 18.70 -1.01
CA ILE A 103 -24.88 19.89 -1.83
C ILE A 103 -24.02 21.09 -1.40
N ASN A 104 -23.43 21.03 -0.20
CA ASN A 104 -22.58 22.09 0.32
C ASN A 104 -21.20 22.11 -0.34
N VAL A 105 -20.98 23.07 -1.24
CA VAL A 105 -19.67 23.32 -1.87
C VAL A 105 -19.14 24.65 -1.37
N VAL A 106 -17.94 24.63 -0.80
CA VAL A 106 -17.35 25.80 -0.14
C VAL A 106 -16.07 26.21 -0.84
N ASP A 107 -16.00 27.47 -1.29
CA ASP A 107 -14.77 28.09 -1.77
C ASP A 107 -13.89 28.50 -0.59
N CYS A 108 -13.19 27.49 -0.06
CA CYS A 108 -12.44 27.58 1.19
C CYS A 108 -10.94 27.27 1.06
N LEU A 109 -10.44 26.92 -0.12
CA LEU A 109 -9.02 26.62 -0.30
C LEU A 109 -8.18 27.89 -0.28
N ASN A 110 -7.06 27.85 0.44
CA ASN A 110 -6.01 28.85 0.31
C ASN A 110 -5.09 28.42 -0.84
N GLU A 111 -5.36 28.91 -2.05
CA GLU A 111 -4.67 28.46 -3.27
C GLU A 111 -3.16 28.70 -3.25
N ALA A 112 -2.68 29.71 -2.53
CA ALA A 112 -1.24 29.98 -2.42
C ALA A 112 -0.49 28.87 -1.67
N ASN A 113 -1.17 28.17 -0.77
CA ASN A 113 -0.60 27.17 0.11
C ASN A 113 -1.11 25.74 -0.16
N THR A 114 -2.14 25.60 -0.99
CA THR A 114 -2.67 24.30 -1.42
C THR A 114 -1.76 23.71 -2.50
N ASN A 115 -1.21 22.52 -2.26
CA ASN A 115 -0.37 21.84 -3.24
C ASN A 115 -1.23 21.01 -4.20
N PHE A 116 -1.04 21.23 -5.50
CA PHE A 116 -1.68 20.46 -6.57
C PHE A 116 -0.63 19.73 -7.38
N ASN A 117 -0.87 18.45 -7.67
CA ASN A 117 -0.04 17.73 -8.63
C ASN A 117 -0.31 18.18 -10.08
N LYS A 118 0.45 17.61 -11.04
CA LYS A 118 0.33 17.90 -12.48
C LYS A 118 -1.07 17.64 -13.06
N TRP A 119 -1.90 16.84 -12.39
CA TRP A 119 -3.28 16.50 -12.78
C TRP A 119 -4.34 17.32 -12.03
N SER A 120 -3.93 18.35 -11.27
CA SER A 120 -4.81 19.19 -10.45
C SER A 120 -5.57 18.42 -9.35
N VAL A 121 -4.99 17.32 -8.88
CA VAL A 121 -5.38 16.65 -7.62
C VAL A 121 -4.66 17.36 -6.48
N ILE A 122 -5.36 17.59 -5.37
CA ILE A 122 -4.79 18.22 -4.18
C ILE A 122 -3.96 17.16 -3.44
N GLU A 123 -2.67 17.41 -3.26
CA GLU A 123 -1.76 16.56 -2.46
C GLU A 123 -1.68 17.05 -1.01
N LYS A 124 -1.87 18.36 -0.80
CA LYS A 124 -1.89 18.98 0.52
C LYS A 124 -2.89 20.11 0.54
N TYR A 125 -3.86 20.02 1.43
CA TYR A 125 -4.86 21.07 1.63
C TYR A 125 -4.30 22.20 2.49
N ASP A 126 -4.69 23.44 2.15
CA ASP A 126 -4.71 24.54 3.10
C ASP A 126 -6.06 25.26 2.97
N PHE A 127 -6.62 25.67 4.10
CA PHE A 127 -7.97 26.24 4.17
C PHE A 127 -7.98 27.65 4.76
N LEU A 128 -8.87 28.47 4.20
CA LEU A 128 -9.28 29.75 4.74
C LEU A 128 -10.16 29.52 5.98
N LYS A 129 -9.60 29.72 7.18
CA LYS A 129 -10.21 29.40 8.48
C LYS A 129 -11.62 29.97 8.65
N GLU A 130 -11.83 31.18 8.20
CA GLU A 130 -13.12 31.89 8.26
C GLU A 130 -14.18 31.28 7.34
N LYS A 131 -13.79 30.58 6.28
CA LYS A 131 -14.71 29.94 5.32
C LYS A 131 -15.15 28.54 5.78
N VAL A 132 -14.30 27.84 6.53
CA VAL A 132 -14.60 26.49 7.05
C VAL A 132 -15.23 26.49 8.44
N LYS A 133 -15.24 27.64 9.13
CA LYS A 133 -15.86 27.77 10.46
C LYS A 133 -17.37 27.47 10.37
N GLY A 134 -17.83 26.51 11.17
CA GLY A 134 -19.24 26.09 11.22
C GLY A 134 -19.68 25.19 10.05
N GLN A 135 -18.74 24.73 9.22
CA GLN A 135 -19.00 23.75 8.17
C GLN A 135 -18.73 22.35 8.73
N HIS A 136 -19.73 21.46 8.71
CA HIS A 136 -19.60 20.12 9.30
C HIS A 136 -19.44 19.00 8.28
N ILE A 137 -19.98 19.17 7.07
CA ILE A 137 -19.78 18.30 5.90
C ILE A 137 -19.87 19.13 4.62
N PHE A 138 -18.86 19.06 3.75
CA PHE A 138 -18.79 19.87 2.53
C PHE A 138 -17.77 19.35 1.51
N PHE A 139 -17.87 19.83 0.27
CA PHE A 139 -16.82 19.70 -0.74
C PHE A 139 -16.04 21.02 -0.90
N PRO A 140 -14.71 21.02 -0.83
CA PRO A 140 -13.90 22.17 -1.22
C PRO A 140 -14.04 22.47 -2.72
N TYR A 141 -14.22 23.74 -3.07
CA TYR A 141 -14.22 24.19 -4.47
C TYR A 141 -12.79 24.41 -4.96
N LYS A 142 -12.43 23.80 -6.09
CA LYS A 142 -11.13 23.97 -6.75
C LYS A 142 -11.29 24.99 -7.89
N ARG A 143 -10.78 26.22 -7.71
CA ARG A 143 -10.91 27.26 -8.75
C ARG A 143 -10.09 26.89 -9.99
N LYS A 144 -8.90 26.28 -9.81
CA LYS A 144 -8.04 25.80 -10.90
C LYS A 144 -8.74 24.87 -11.91
N THR A 145 -9.67 24.03 -11.45
CA THR A 145 -10.43 23.11 -12.32
C THR A 145 -11.90 23.49 -12.45
N ALA A 146 -12.31 24.61 -11.86
CA ALA A 146 -13.69 25.06 -11.73
C ALA A 146 -14.65 23.95 -11.26
N SER A 147 -14.24 23.13 -10.29
CA SER A 147 -15.00 21.95 -9.86
C SER A 147 -14.85 21.69 -8.35
N PRO A 148 -15.83 21.04 -7.70
CA PRO A 148 -15.65 20.52 -6.35
C PRO A 148 -14.56 19.44 -6.29
N SER A 149 -14.02 19.19 -5.10
CA SER A 149 -13.28 17.97 -4.77
C SER A 149 -14.17 16.73 -4.84
N LEU A 150 -13.55 15.56 -4.98
CA LEU A 150 -14.27 14.28 -5.08
C LEU A 150 -14.45 13.57 -3.74
N ILE A 151 -13.71 14.00 -2.70
CA ILE A 151 -13.78 13.44 -1.36
C ILE A 151 -14.43 14.47 -0.44
N PRO A 152 -15.49 14.10 0.31
CA PRO A 152 -16.10 14.98 1.29
C PRO A 152 -15.15 15.31 2.45
N ILE A 153 -15.23 16.54 2.94
CA ILE A 153 -14.52 16.99 4.13
C ILE A 153 -15.51 17.20 5.26
N VAL A 154 -15.13 16.75 6.46
CA VAL A 154 -15.93 16.89 7.68
C VAL A 154 -15.18 17.59 8.80
N SER A 155 -15.94 18.21 9.69
CA SER A 155 -15.39 18.87 10.89
C SER A 155 -14.98 17.88 11.98
N ASP A 156 -14.13 18.36 12.89
CA ASP A 156 -13.79 17.65 14.12
C ASP A 156 -15.03 17.28 14.98
N GLU A 157 -16.04 18.15 15.02
CA GLU A 157 -17.30 17.91 15.74
C GLU A 157 -18.10 16.75 15.12
N PHE A 158 -18.11 16.65 13.79
CA PHE A 158 -18.72 15.53 13.08
C PHE A 158 -18.02 14.21 13.43
N LYS A 159 -16.67 14.20 13.38
CA LYS A 159 -15.87 13.03 13.74
C LYS A 159 -16.13 12.59 15.18
N GLN A 160 -16.08 13.51 16.14
CA GLN A 160 -16.36 13.21 17.54
C GLN A 160 -17.76 12.64 17.72
N ARG A 161 -18.77 13.19 17.04
CA ARG A 161 -20.15 12.66 17.10
C ARG A 161 -20.23 11.20 16.65
N VAL A 162 -19.55 10.85 15.56
CA VAL A 162 -19.48 9.47 15.05
C VAL A 162 -18.83 8.55 16.09
N GLU A 163 -17.70 8.97 16.66
CA GLU A 163 -16.91 8.19 17.63
C GLU A 163 -17.70 7.98 18.95
N ASP A 164 -18.26 9.05 19.51
CA ASP A 164 -18.99 9.03 20.78
C ASP A 164 -20.25 8.14 20.73
N HIS A 165 -20.86 8.00 19.56
CA HIS A 165 -22.06 7.18 19.35
C HIS A 165 -21.74 5.79 18.79
N GLY A 166 -20.46 5.44 18.63
CA GLY A 166 -20.03 4.13 18.16
C GLY A 166 -20.57 3.77 16.77
N LEU A 167 -20.70 4.76 15.88
CA LEU A 167 -21.11 4.52 14.50
C LEU A 167 -19.99 3.80 13.74
N ARG A 168 -20.31 2.71 13.03
CA ARG A 168 -19.32 1.87 12.33
C ARG A 168 -19.24 2.18 10.84
N GLY A 169 -18.13 1.86 10.18
CA GLY A 169 -17.94 2.07 8.74
C GLY A 169 -17.38 3.44 8.34
N PHE A 170 -17.06 4.29 9.31
CA PHE A 170 -16.46 5.60 9.12
C PHE A 170 -14.94 5.56 9.33
N ARG A 171 -14.18 6.17 8.42
CA ARG A 171 -12.76 6.45 8.56
C ARG A 171 -12.48 7.93 8.30
N PHE A 172 -11.49 8.47 9.01
CA PHE A 172 -11.16 9.89 8.96
C PHE A 172 -9.67 10.10 8.65
N GLY A 173 -9.36 10.75 7.54
CA GLY A 173 -7.99 11.17 7.20
C GLY A 173 -7.77 12.63 7.60
N GLU A 174 -6.90 12.92 8.58
CA GLU A 174 -6.65 14.32 8.98
C GLU A 174 -6.00 15.08 7.83
N ILE A 175 -6.54 16.25 7.48
CA ILE A 175 -6.01 17.06 6.37
C ILE A 175 -5.67 18.50 6.73
N TRP A 176 -6.17 19.05 7.84
CA TRP A 176 -5.90 20.44 8.20
C TRP A 176 -6.19 20.82 9.66
N SER A 177 -5.38 21.75 10.19
CA SER A 177 -5.53 22.40 11.51
C SER A 177 -5.07 23.88 11.46
N PRO A 178 -5.79 24.83 12.10
CA PRO A 178 -5.56 26.29 12.03
C PRO A 178 -4.44 26.81 12.94
N GLU A 179 -3.93 25.98 13.84
CA GLU A 179 -2.70 26.29 14.55
C GLU A 179 -1.58 25.61 13.77
N PRO A 180 -0.45 26.30 13.45
CA PRO A 180 0.74 25.58 13.10
C PRO A 180 1.02 24.70 14.29
N GLU A 181 0.87 23.38 14.11
CA GLU A 181 1.43 22.49 15.10
C GLU A 181 2.88 22.90 15.28
N PRO A 182 3.41 23.01 16.53
CA PRO A 182 4.85 23.10 16.71
C PRO A 182 5.41 21.99 15.84
N LYS A 183 6.15 22.34 14.77
CA LYS A 183 6.44 21.48 13.60
C LYS A 183 6.01 20.06 13.93
N LYS A 184 4.84 19.62 13.47
CA LYS A 184 4.46 18.21 13.58
C LYS A 184 5.70 17.46 13.11
N LYS A 185 6.47 16.92 14.07
CA LYS A 185 7.25 15.73 13.83
C LYS A 185 6.20 14.84 13.19
N ASP A 186 6.47 14.45 11.95
CA ASP A 186 5.63 13.52 11.20
C ASP A 186 5.06 12.50 12.18
N ILE A 187 3.77 12.16 12.04
CA ILE A 187 2.94 11.38 12.96
C ILE A 187 3.61 10.03 13.34
N TYR A 188 4.63 10.10 14.20
CA TYR A 188 5.52 9.04 14.68
C TYR A 188 5.82 9.23 16.18
N ASP A 189 5.17 10.19 16.85
CA ASP A 189 5.45 10.52 18.26
C ASP A 189 4.52 9.83 19.27
N GLU A 190 3.76 8.82 18.83
CA GLU A 190 3.86 7.54 19.53
C GLU A 190 4.81 6.72 18.68
N LYS A 191 6.04 6.49 19.17
CA LYS A 191 7.00 5.60 18.51
C LYS A 191 6.37 4.22 18.45
N ASN A 192 5.60 3.96 17.40
CA ASN A 192 5.17 2.62 17.09
C ASN A 192 6.46 1.84 16.80
N PRO A 193 6.90 0.94 17.69
CA PRO A 193 8.18 0.26 17.56
C PRO A 193 8.18 -0.71 16.37
N PHE A 194 7.05 -0.80 15.66
CA PHE A 194 6.86 -1.57 14.45
C PHE A 194 6.89 -0.72 13.17
N LEU A 195 7.03 0.61 13.25
CA LEU A 195 7.07 1.48 12.06
C LEU A 195 8.38 2.25 11.97
N ARG A 196 8.91 2.38 10.75
CA ARG A 196 10.12 3.15 10.48
C ARG A 196 10.07 3.90 9.17
N VAL A 197 10.30 5.20 9.24
CA VAL A 197 10.60 5.97 8.03
C VAL A 197 12.08 6.00 7.83
N ILE A 198 12.51 5.42 6.71
CA ILE A 198 13.88 5.56 6.28
C ILE A 198 14.01 6.83 5.47
N SER A 199 14.88 7.71 5.96
CA SER A 199 15.38 8.86 5.23
C SER A 199 15.88 8.44 3.85
N ARG A 200 15.45 9.16 2.82
CA ARG A 200 15.90 8.93 1.45
C ARG A 200 17.41 9.12 1.36
N GLU A 201 17.92 10.14 2.02
CA GLU A 201 19.31 10.52 2.04
C GLU A 201 20.18 9.45 2.72
N ASP A 202 19.69 8.85 3.83
CA ASP A 202 20.45 7.81 4.54
C ASP A 202 20.56 6.53 3.71
N LEU A 203 19.45 6.11 3.07
CA LEU A 203 19.47 4.97 2.17
C LEU A 203 20.35 5.22 0.95
N GLU A 204 20.23 6.39 0.32
CA GLU A 204 21.03 6.76 -0.85
C GLU A 204 22.52 6.82 -0.51
N ALA A 205 22.88 7.35 0.67
CA ALA A 205 24.26 7.35 1.15
C ALA A 205 24.77 5.93 1.38
N HIS A 206 23.97 5.04 1.98
CA HIS A 206 24.32 3.64 2.20
C HIS A 206 24.53 2.89 0.87
N ILE A 207 23.59 3.01 -0.07
CA ILE A 207 23.69 2.40 -1.41
C ILE A 207 24.92 2.92 -2.15
N GLN A 208 25.12 4.24 -2.20
CA GLN A 208 26.24 4.82 -2.96
C GLN A 208 27.60 4.44 -2.37
N LYS A 209 27.69 4.29 -1.05
CA LYS A 209 28.91 3.87 -0.36
C LYS A 209 29.25 2.40 -0.60
N HIS A 210 28.26 1.52 -0.61
CA HIS A 210 28.48 0.07 -0.56
C HIS A 210 28.21 -0.67 -1.89
N VAL A 211 27.44 -0.07 -2.80
CA VAL A 211 27.06 -0.68 -4.09
C VAL A 211 27.58 0.14 -5.27
N GLY A 212 27.34 1.46 -5.27
CA GLY A 212 27.82 2.39 -6.30
C GLY A 212 26.84 3.52 -6.63
N PRO A 213 27.19 4.42 -7.56
CA PRO A 213 26.37 5.59 -7.91
C PRO A 213 24.98 5.20 -8.39
N ILE A 214 23.95 5.83 -7.81
CA ILE A 214 22.57 5.60 -8.22
C ILE A 214 22.37 6.23 -9.60
N THR A 215 21.89 5.42 -10.53
CA THR A 215 21.68 5.80 -11.93
C THR A 215 20.23 6.15 -12.23
N ASN A 216 19.28 5.55 -11.52
CA ASN A 216 17.85 5.81 -11.67
C ASN A 216 17.09 5.46 -10.38
N VAL A 217 15.90 6.03 -10.23
CA VAL A 217 14.93 5.64 -9.19
C VAL A 217 13.56 5.52 -9.83
N LEU A 218 13.02 4.30 -9.83
CA LEU A 218 11.69 3.99 -10.32
C LEU A 218 10.71 4.15 -9.15
N LYS A 219 10.07 5.31 -9.09
CA LYS A 219 9.13 5.63 -8.01
C LYS A 219 7.77 4.99 -8.22
N ASP A 220 7.11 4.60 -7.13
CA ASP A 220 5.71 4.24 -7.20
C ASP A 220 4.83 5.47 -7.54
N PRO A 221 3.92 5.38 -8.53
CA PRO A 221 3.10 6.52 -8.96
C PRO A 221 2.08 6.99 -7.91
N SER A 222 1.72 6.17 -6.92
CA SER A 222 0.78 6.55 -5.86
C SER A 222 1.42 7.43 -4.78
N ASN A 223 2.76 7.46 -4.70
CA ASN A 223 3.55 8.28 -3.78
C ASN A 223 3.17 8.13 -2.29
N LEU A 224 2.60 6.98 -1.91
CA LEU A 224 2.37 6.61 -0.52
C LEU A 224 3.68 6.12 0.10
N PHE A 225 3.95 6.48 1.37
CA PHE A 225 5.19 6.08 2.05
C PHE A 225 5.31 4.56 2.29
N THR A 226 4.20 3.82 2.18
CA THR A 226 4.15 2.36 2.24
C THR A 226 4.59 1.68 0.96
N GLU A 227 4.66 2.42 -0.14
CA GLU A 227 4.90 1.86 -1.46
C GLU A 227 6.39 1.72 -1.73
N VAL A 228 6.70 0.76 -2.60
CA VAL A 228 8.07 0.34 -2.84
C VAL A 228 8.65 1.06 -4.06
N ASP A 229 9.61 1.95 -3.81
CA ASP A 229 10.49 2.53 -4.83
C ASP A 229 11.60 1.52 -5.20
N LEU A 230 12.06 1.53 -6.45
CA LEU A 230 13.23 0.74 -6.88
C LEU A 230 14.41 1.66 -7.22
N TYR A 231 15.51 1.50 -6.49
CA TYR A 231 16.77 2.19 -6.69
C TYR A 231 17.69 1.38 -7.60
N CYS A 232 18.11 1.97 -8.73
CA CYS A 232 18.92 1.30 -9.72
C CYS A 232 20.36 1.83 -9.70
N VAL A 233 21.32 0.93 -9.50
CA VAL A 233 22.76 1.18 -9.66
C VAL A 233 23.23 0.43 -10.91
N GLY A 234 23.76 1.17 -11.87
CA GLY A 234 24.30 0.59 -13.11
C GLY A 234 25.59 -0.21 -12.87
N PRO A 235 26.05 -0.98 -13.89
CA PRO A 235 27.27 -1.75 -13.82
C PRO A 235 28.48 -0.86 -13.52
N ASN A 236 29.41 -1.35 -12.71
CA ASN A 236 30.61 -0.62 -12.29
C ASN A 236 31.85 -1.53 -12.24
N SER A 237 32.94 -1.06 -11.61
CA SER A 237 34.18 -1.85 -11.51
C SER A 237 33.99 -3.14 -10.71
N ASN A 238 33.12 -3.12 -9.70
CA ASN A 238 32.92 -4.19 -8.73
C ASN A 238 31.79 -5.14 -9.15
N ILE A 239 30.74 -4.62 -9.78
CA ILE A 239 29.54 -5.37 -10.19
C ILE A 239 29.33 -5.19 -11.69
N LYS A 240 29.40 -6.28 -12.47
CA LYS A 240 29.17 -6.25 -13.93
C LYS A 240 27.70 -6.44 -14.31
N ALA A 241 26.79 -5.95 -13.47
CA ALA A 241 25.34 -6.12 -13.58
C ALA A 241 24.63 -4.87 -13.04
N ASN A 242 23.37 -4.68 -13.45
CA ASN A 242 22.48 -3.71 -12.82
C ASN A 242 22.09 -4.23 -11.42
N THR A 243 22.16 -3.39 -10.40
CA THR A 243 21.69 -3.73 -9.05
C THR A 243 20.47 -2.90 -8.72
N ILE A 244 19.39 -3.58 -8.35
CA ILE A 244 18.12 -2.95 -8.00
C ILE A 244 17.87 -3.20 -6.52
N ILE A 245 17.61 -2.14 -5.76
CA ILE A 245 17.38 -2.18 -4.32
C ILE A 245 16.01 -1.57 -4.03
N THR A 246 15.20 -2.20 -3.18
CA THR A 246 13.91 -1.64 -2.77
C THR A 246 14.09 -0.54 -1.71
N LYS A 247 13.14 0.39 -1.67
CA LYS A 247 12.89 1.27 -0.53
C LYS A 247 11.40 1.22 -0.20
N GLY A 248 11.04 0.75 0.98
CA GLY A 248 9.66 0.72 1.48
C GLY A 248 9.33 -0.57 2.22
N ASN A 249 10.01 -1.69 1.91
CA ASN A 249 9.77 -2.97 2.57
C ASN A 249 10.14 -2.93 4.06
N SER A 250 11.07 -2.07 4.45
CA SER A 250 11.48 -1.92 5.83
C SER A 250 10.69 -0.84 6.59
N TYR A 251 9.56 -0.38 6.03
CA TYR A 251 8.65 0.52 6.73
C TYR A 251 7.95 -0.17 7.91
N PHE A 252 7.50 -1.42 7.71
CA PHE A 252 6.87 -2.22 8.74
C PHE A 252 7.85 -3.24 9.33
N LYS A 253 7.80 -3.41 10.65
CA LYS A 253 8.51 -4.48 11.34
C LYS A 253 7.83 -5.81 11.07
N MET A 254 8.57 -6.72 10.47
CA MET A 254 8.17 -8.10 10.25
C MET A 254 8.01 -8.87 11.58
N PRO A 255 7.19 -9.92 11.60
CA PRO A 255 7.01 -10.80 12.76
C PRO A 255 8.20 -11.78 12.91
N SER A 256 9.42 -11.26 13.00
CA SER A 256 10.62 -12.07 13.21
C SER A 256 10.67 -12.60 14.65
N PRO A 257 11.39 -13.72 14.89
CA PRO A 257 11.67 -14.17 16.24
C PRO A 257 12.32 -13.06 17.08
N SER A 258 11.97 -12.97 18.36
CA SER A 258 12.52 -11.96 19.28
C SER A 258 14.03 -12.11 19.54
N THR A 259 14.62 -13.25 19.15
CA THR A 259 16.04 -13.55 19.27
C THR A 259 16.90 -13.00 18.14
N VAL A 260 16.30 -12.44 17.09
CA VAL A 260 17.01 -11.86 15.93
C VAL A 260 16.55 -10.43 15.69
N ASP A 261 17.48 -9.54 15.33
CA ASP A 261 17.23 -8.13 15.05
C ASP A 261 16.78 -7.87 13.59
N SER A 262 16.40 -8.92 12.86
CA SER A 262 16.07 -8.88 11.42
C SER A 262 14.60 -8.60 11.12
N GLY A 263 13.99 -7.72 11.89
CA GLY A 263 12.58 -7.33 11.71
C GLY A 263 12.37 -6.33 10.59
N TYR A 264 13.41 -5.73 10.03
CA TYR A 264 13.31 -4.74 8.96
C TYR A 264 14.21 -5.15 7.80
N ALA A 265 13.67 -5.20 6.59
CA ALA A 265 14.43 -5.62 5.41
C ALA A 265 14.11 -4.81 4.16
N GLU A 266 15.15 -4.56 3.36
CA GLU A 266 15.04 -4.20 1.96
C GLU A 266 15.55 -5.35 1.09
N LEU A 267 15.08 -5.40 -0.15
CA LEU A 267 15.32 -6.48 -1.09
C LEU A 267 16.23 -5.99 -2.21
N ILE A 268 17.10 -6.89 -2.67
CA ILE A 268 18.07 -6.66 -3.73
C ILE A 268 17.84 -7.70 -4.83
N MET A 269 17.97 -7.27 -6.08
CA MET A 269 18.14 -8.15 -7.23
C MET A 269 19.23 -7.60 -8.14
N HIS A 270 20.11 -8.49 -8.60
CA HIS A 270 21.08 -8.18 -9.64
C HIS A 270 20.56 -8.70 -10.97
N VAL A 271 20.48 -7.85 -11.99
CA VAL A 271 19.98 -8.22 -13.32
C VAL A 271 21.04 -7.89 -14.38
N PRO A 272 21.02 -8.55 -15.56
CA PRO A 272 22.00 -8.34 -16.62
C PRO A 272 22.19 -6.86 -16.98
N SER A 273 23.41 -6.49 -17.36
CA SER A 273 23.79 -5.10 -17.66
C SER A 273 23.04 -4.47 -18.84
N ASP A 274 22.55 -5.32 -19.74
CA ASP A 274 21.85 -4.96 -20.97
C ASP A 274 20.32 -4.82 -20.77
N TRP A 275 19.79 -5.11 -19.58
CA TRP A 275 18.38 -4.86 -19.28
C TRP A 275 18.05 -3.36 -19.19
N ASP A 276 16.95 -2.97 -19.82
CA ASP A 276 16.39 -1.62 -19.70
C ASP A 276 15.63 -1.48 -18.36
N VAL A 277 16.37 -1.08 -17.32
CA VAL A 277 15.82 -0.73 -16.01
C VAL A 277 15.41 0.75 -15.91
N SER A 278 15.43 1.49 -17.03
CA SER A 278 15.29 2.95 -17.02
C SER A 278 13.88 3.45 -17.35
N ASN A 279 13.15 2.76 -18.24
CA ASN A 279 12.00 3.36 -18.92
C ASN A 279 10.65 2.67 -18.78
N GLU A 280 10.51 1.53 -18.11
CA GLU A 280 9.22 0.97 -17.64
C GLU A 280 9.45 -0.44 -17.05
N PRO A 281 9.56 -0.61 -15.73
CA PRO A 281 9.82 -1.91 -15.10
C PRO A 281 8.61 -2.88 -15.12
N PHE A 282 7.46 -2.45 -15.66
CA PHE A 282 6.19 -3.20 -15.65
C PHE A 282 5.66 -3.50 -17.05
N ARG A 283 6.55 -3.57 -18.05
CA ARG A 283 6.16 -4.07 -19.36
C ARG A 283 5.73 -5.53 -19.25
N ASP A 284 4.70 -5.90 -19.98
CA ASP A 284 4.31 -7.31 -20.16
C ASP A 284 5.27 -7.98 -21.16
N ASP A 285 6.54 -8.02 -20.77
CA ASP A 285 7.63 -8.64 -21.50
C ASP A 285 8.46 -9.55 -20.58
N VAL A 286 9.42 -10.26 -21.17
CA VAL A 286 10.26 -11.25 -20.46
C VAL A 286 11.10 -10.66 -19.32
N HIS A 287 11.32 -9.34 -19.28
CA HIS A 287 12.11 -8.64 -18.27
C HIS A 287 11.25 -7.95 -17.20
N GLY A 288 9.94 -7.84 -17.38
CA GLY A 288 9.05 -7.13 -16.46
C GLY A 288 8.70 -7.89 -15.18
N TRP A 289 8.51 -9.22 -15.25
CA TRP A 289 8.09 -10.01 -14.09
C TRP A 289 9.09 -10.02 -12.92
N PRO A 290 10.43 -10.03 -13.11
CA PRO A 290 11.38 -10.02 -12.00
C PRO A 290 11.38 -8.70 -11.23
N LEU A 291 11.19 -7.57 -11.94
CA LEU A 291 11.07 -6.24 -11.33
C LEU A 291 9.74 -6.11 -10.58
N THR A 292 8.67 -6.65 -11.17
CA THR A 292 7.35 -6.75 -10.54
C THR A 292 7.41 -7.63 -9.28
N LEU A 293 8.11 -8.77 -9.34
CA LEU A 293 8.37 -9.63 -8.20
C LEU A 293 9.11 -8.85 -7.12
N LEU A 294 10.26 -8.24 -7.43
CA LEU A 294 11.06 -7.50 -6.46
C LEU A 294 10.26 -6.39 -5.77
N LYS A 295 9.46 -5.65 -6.53
CA LYS A 295 8.62 -4.57 -6.00
C LYS A 295 7.56 -5.08 -5.02
N ASN A 296 6.84 -6.14 -5.39
CA ASN A 296 5.65 -6.57 -4.67
C ASN A 296 5.92 -7.64 -3.61
N PHE A 297 7.06 -8.33 -3.68
CA PHE A 297 7.31 -9.54 -2.89
C PHE A 297 7.31 -9.28 -1.38
N GLY A 298 8.10 -8.32 -0.91
CA GLY A 298 8.24 -8.06 0.52
C GLY A 298 6.91 -7.69 1.16
N GLU A 299 6.19 -6.74 0.58
CA GLU A 299 4.85 -6.35 1.03
C GLU A 299 3.86 -7.53 1.04
N ASN A 300 3.81 -8.32 -0.03
CA ASN A 300 2.91 -9.49 -0.13
C ASN A 300 3.20 -10.53 0.94
N VAL A 301 4.47 -10.80 1.24
CA VAL A 301 4.87 -11.75 2.28
C VAL A 301 4.54 -11.22 3.68
N MET A 302 4.79 -9.93 3.92
CA MET A 302 4.49 -9.28 5.20
C MET A 302 2.99 -9.18 5.48
N ARG A 303 2.16 -8.83 4.49
CA ARG A 303 0.69 -8.79 4.63
C ARG A 303 0.09 -10.13 5.04
N LYS A 304 0.76 -11.23 4.70
CA LYS A 304 0.38 -12.60 5.10
C LYS A 304 0.93 -13.02 6.47
N GLY A 305 1.67 -12.13 7.14
CA GLY A 305 2.21 -12.35 8.49
C GLY A 305 3.50 -13.18 8.53
N PHE A 306 4.27 -13.22 7.44
CA PHE A 306 5.52 -13.98 7.39
C PHE A 306 6.75 -13.06 7.58
N TRP A 307 7.79 -13.61 8.22
CA TRP A 307 9.10 -12.96 8.32
C TRP A 307 9.98 -13.37 7.15
N LEU A 308 10.74 -12.43 6.56
CA LEU A 308 11.73 -12.65 5.51
C LEU A 308 13.04 -13.17 6.09
N GLY A 309 13.03 -14.41 6.58
CA GLY A 309 14.22 -15.07 7.11
C GLY A 309 15.23 -15.42 6.01
N GLN A 310 16.52 -15.26 6.29
CA GLN A 310 17.56 -15.74 5.36
C GLN A 310 17.42 -17.24 5.11
N TRP A 311 17.62 -17.60 3.85
CA TRP A 311 17.52 -18.94 3.28
C TRP A 311 16.12 -19.54 3.29
N PHE A 312 15.09 -18.73 3.57
CA PHE A 312 13.71 -19.18 3.48
C PHE A 312 13.24 -19.15 2.03
N VAL A 313 12.40 -20.13 1.69
CA VAL A 313 11.80 -20.33 0.37
C VAL A 313 10.31 -20.00 0.41
N TYR A 314 9.85 -19.24 -0.58
CA TYR A 314 8.48 -18.79 -0.77
C TYR A 314 8.02 -19.16 -2.17
N PRO A 315 7.34 -20.30 -2.35
CA PRO A 315 6.71 -20.65 -3.62
C PRO A 315 5.54 -19.72 -3.94
N ASN A 316 5.33 -19.44 -5.22
CA ASN A 316 4.19 -18.70 -5.73
C ASN A 316 2.95 -19.61 -5.80
N GLN A 317 2.24 -19.72 -4.69
CA GLN A 317 1.13 -20.65 -4.50
C GLN A 317 0.00 -20.00 -3.68
N SER A 318 -1.06 -20.77 -3.42
CA SER A 318 -2.19 -20.33 -2.59
C SER A 318 -1.75 -19.91 -1.18
N ASP A 319 -2.51 -19.03 -0.54
CA ASP A 319 -2.19 -18.58 0.84
C ASP A 319 -2.20 -19.73 1.85
N GLU A 320 -3.05 -20.73 1.65
CA GLU A 320 -3.11 -21.92 2.50
C GLU A 320 -1.86 -22.78 2.35
N ASP A 321 -1.44 -23.05 1.11
CA ASP A 321 -0.22 -23.83 0.83
C ASP A 321 1.03 -23.08 1.29
N LEU A 322 1.06 -21.75 1.13
CA LEU A 322 2.15 -20.91 1.59
C LEU A 322 2.29 -20.92 3.11
N LYS A 323 1.18 -20.89 3.87
CA LYS A 323 1.22 -21.07 5.33
C LYS A 323 1.83 -22.42 5.72
N ASN A 324 1.45 -23.50 5.01
CA ASN A 324 2.02 -24.83 5.26
C ASN A 324 3.51 -24.90 4.94
N THR A 325 3.92 -24.29 3.83
CA THR A 325 5.31 -24.22 3.39
C THR A 325 6.17 -23.35 4.30
N TYR A 326 5.62 -22.25 4.81
CA TYR A 326 6.31 -21.44 5.81
C TYR A 326 6.54 -22.24 7.10
N ALA A 327 5.51 -22.93 7.59
CA ALA A 327 5.62 -23.76 8.80
C ALA A 327 6.57 -24.96 8.64
N SER A 328 6.70 -25.54 7.44
CA SER A 328 7.61 -26.68 7.21
C SER A 328 9.09 -26.31 7.33
N GLN A 329 9.44 -25.05 7.09
CA GLN A 329 10.82 -24.56 7.24
C GLN A 329 11.27 -24.49 8.71
N PHE A 330 10.32 -24.52 9.64
CA PHE A 330 10.57 -24.65 11.08
C PHE A 330 10.40 -26.09 11.58
N GLY A 331 10.16 -27.06 10.69
CA GLY A 331 9.88 -28.45 11.06
C GLY A 331 8.53 -28.68 11.73
N VAL A 332 7.62 -27.69 11.69
CA VAL A 332 6.28 -27.77 12.32
C VAL A 332 5.29 -28.55 11.45
N LYS A 333 5.45 -28.48 10.12
CA LYS A 333 4.65 -29.20 9.14
C LYS A 333 5.53 -29.91 8.12
N THR A 334 4.97 -30.86 7.38
CA THR A 334 5.62 -31.45 6.21
C THR A 334 5.27 -30.63 4.96
N PHE A 335 6.24 -30.43 4.07
CA PHE A 335 5.99 -29.80 2.79
C PHE A 335 5.10 -30.69 1.89
N ASN A 336 4.11 -30.09 1.23
CA ASN A 336 3.24 -30.78 0.30
C ASN A 336 3.82 -30.70 -1.11
N PHE A 337 4.46 -31.77 -1.58
CA PHE A 337 5.07 -31.81 -2.93
C PHE A 337 4.04 -31.73 -4.07
N ASP A 338 2.78 -32.08 -3.78
CA ASP A 338 1.67 -32.04 -4.74
C ASP A 338 0.97 -30.67 -4.77
N SER A 339 1.40 -29.68 -3.96
CA SER A 339 0.80 -28.35 -3.97
C SER A 339 0.95 -27.68 -5.35
N LYS A 340 -0.01 -26.82 -5.70
CA LYS A 340 0.05 -26.09 -6.97
C LYS A 340 0.96 -24.87 -6.78
N ILE A 341 2.09 -24.86 -7.48
CA ILE A 341 3.04 -23.75 -7.52
C ILE A 341 3.03 -23.20 -8.96
N GLU A 342 2.69 -21.92 -9.09
CA GLU A 342 2.49 -21.24 -10.38
C GLU A 342 3.75 -20.48 -10.79
N PRO A 343 4.11 -20.47 -12.08
CA PRO A 343 5.15 -19.59 -12.57
C PRO A 343 4.76 -18.11 -12.40
N TYR A 344 5.75 -17.23 -12.31
CA TYR A 344 5.51 -15.79 -12.15
C TYR A 344 5.00 -15.09 -13.42
N SER A 345 5.23 -15.66 -14.61
CA SER A 345 4.81 -15.09 -15.89
C SER A 345 4.68 -16.18 -16.96
N PRO A 346 3.81 -16.00 -17.99
CA PRO A 346 3.89 -16.82 -19.20
C PRO A 346 5.29 -16.71 -19.82
N GLY A 347 5.99 -17.84 -19.97
CA GLY A 347 7.34 -17.89 -20.57
C GLY A 347 8.50 -18.08 -19.59
N THR A 348 8.22 -18.29 -18.30
CA THR A 348 9.23 -18.70 -17.31
C THR A 348 8.73 -19.86 -16.47
N ASP A 349 9.63 -20.74 -16.04
CA ASP A 349 9.34 -21.80 -15.06
C ASP A 349 9.75 -21.40 -13.63
N PHE A 350 10.27 -20.17 -13.44
CA PHE A 350 10.49 -19.61 -12.12
C PHE A 350 9.17 -19.44 -11.38
N CYS A 351 9.03 -20.15 -10.27
CA CYS A 351 7.76 -20.31 -9.56
C CYS A 351 7.90 -20.18 -8.04
N GLY A 352 9.07 -19.79 -7.55
CA GLY A 352 9.28 -19.41 -6.15
C GLY A 352 10.51 -18.54 -5.99
N VAL A 353 10.79 -18.15 -4.76
CA VAL A 353 11.96 -17.34 -4.43
C VAL A 353 12.58 -17.78 -3.12
N MET A 354 13.91 -17.76 -3.06
CA MET A 354 14.67 -17.88 -1.83
C MET A 354 15.22 -16.51 -1.41
N ILE A 355 15.21 -16.24 -0.11
CA ILE A 355 15.89 -15.09 0.49
C ILE A 355 17.33 -15.47 0.78
N ALA A 356 18.29 -14.64 0.36
CA ALA A 356 19.71 -14.86 0.60
C ALA A 356 20.37 -13.60 1.19
N PRO A 357 21.54 -13.70 1.84
CA PRO A 357 22.39 -12.55 2.06
C PRO A 357 22.78 -11.87 0.74
N PRO A 358 23.23 -10.59 0.79
CA PRO A 358 23.87 -9.94 -0.34
C PRO A 358 25.11 -10.71 -0.79
N PHE A 359 25.46 -10.57 -2.06
CA PHE A 359 26.61 -11.28 -2.62
C PHE A 359 27.92 -10.77 -2.01
N PRO A 360 28.98 -11.60 -2.00
CA PRO A 360 30.26 -11.21 -1.40
C PRO A 360 30.82 -9.88 -1.92
N SER A 361 30.53 -9.51 -3.17
CA SER A 361 30.97 -8.25 -3.79
C SER A 361 30.33 -6.99 -3.18
N ILE A 362 29.19 -7.12 -2.51
CA ILE A 362 28.45 -6.04 -1.85
C ILE A 362 28.05 -6.40 -0.42
N ILE A 363 28.77 -7.33 0.23
CA ILE A 363 28.38 -7.83 1.55
C ILE A 363 28.28 -6.71 2.60
N ASP A 364 29.01 -5.61 2.41
CA ASP A 364 28.95 -4.45 3.29
C ASP A 364 27.61 -3.69 3.23
N VAL A 365 26.79 -3.89 2.20
CA VAL A 365 25.42 -3.35 2.14
C VAL A 365 24.49 -4.06 3.13
N PHE A 366 24.85 -5.25 3.58
CA PHE A 366 23.98 -6.19 4.31
C PHE A 366 23.22 -5.59 5.49
N LYS A 367 23.80 -4.63 6.18
CA LYS A 367 23.22 -4.04 7.38
C LYS A 367 23.40 -2.52 7.35
N MET A 368 22.31 -1.80 7.50
CA MET A 368 22.30 -0.35 7.70
C MET A 368 21.77 -0.02 9.09
N THR A 369 22.51 0.80 9.83
CA THR A 369 22.02 1.35 11.10
C THR A 369 20.86 2.28 10.83
N TYR A 370 19.75 2.10 11.55
CA TYR A 370 18.64 3.04 11.48
C TYR A 370 18.98 4.33 12.22
N LEU A 371 18.71 5.46 11.57
CA LEU A 371 18.85 6.79 12.12
C LEU A 371 17.47 7.45 12.18
N ASP A 372 17.12 7.98 13.35
CA ASP A 372 15.92 8.79 13.57
C ASP A 372 16.37 10.24 13.69
N ASP A 373 16.03 11.06 12.69
CA ASP A 373 16.49 12.46 12.58
C ASP A 373 18.03 12.59 12.70
N GLY A 374 18.75 11.70 12.00
CA GLY A 374 20.21 11.65 11.98
C GLY A 374 20.87 11.10 13.26
N LYS A 375 20.09 10.56 14.20
CA LYS A 375 20.60 10.01 15.46
C LYS A 375 20.39 8.51 15.54
N VAL A 376 21.41 7.81 16.04
CA VAL A 376 21.30 6.39 16.39
C VAL A 376 20.34 6.24 17.56
N ILE A 377 19.37 5.33 17.44
CA ILE A 377 18.49 4.95 18.53
C ILE A 377 19.04 3.68 19.17
N GLU A 378 19.43 3.77 20.44
CA GLU A 378 19.97 2.64 21.20
C GLU A 378 18.91 1.54 21.37
N GLY A 379 19.32 0.28 21.16
CA GLY A 379 18.43 -0.88 21.25
C GLY A 379 17.51 -1.08 20.03
N ASP A 380 17.54 -0.16 19.06
CA ASP A 380 16.74 -0.29 17.85
C ASP A 380 17.42 -1.24 16.86
N TRP A 381 16.60 -1.99 16.13
CA TRP A 381 17.07 -2.95 15.15
C TRP A 381 17.69 -2.26 13.93
N PRO A 382 18.60 -2.87 13.18
CA PRO A 382 19.05 -2.33 11.90
C PRO A 382 18.04 -2.62 10.78
N ILE A 383 18.32 -2.11 9.58
CA ILE A 383 17.69 -2.57 8.34
C ILE A 383 18.64 -3.54 7.66
N TYR A 384 18.14 -4.73 7.34
CA TYR A 384 18.88 -5.74 6.62
C TYR A 384 18.60 -5.68 5.12
N PHE A 385 19.59 -6.01 4.31
CA PHE A 385 19.42 -6.12 2.86
C PHE A 385 19.50 -7.59 2.48
N HIS A 386 18.53 -8.06 1.71
CA HIS A 386 18.44 -9.46 1.30
C HIS A 386 18.30 -9.60 -0.21
N THR A 387 19.00 -10.57 -0.78
CA THR A 387 18.88 -10.88 -2.20
C THR A 387 17.71 -11.82 -2.44
N LEU A 388 16.91 -11.53 -3.46
CA LEU A 388 15.93 -12.47 -3.99
C LEU A 388 16.58 -13.39 -5.02
N ILE A 389 16.43 -14.70 -4.83
CA ILE A 389 16.89 -15.72 -5.79
C ILE A 389 15.66 -16.48 -6.30
N PRO A 390 15.17 -16.20 -7.52
CA PRO A 390 14.09 -16.97 -8.12
C PRO A 390 14.46 -18.44 -8.31
N LEU A 391 13.51 -19.32 -8.02
CA LEU A 391 13.68 -20.78 -8.02
C LEU A 391 12.70 -21.49 -8.96
N TYR A 392 13.16 -22.59 -9.53
CA TYR A 392 12.34 -23.58 -10.23
C TYR A 392 11.65 -24.53 -9.24
N ARG A 393 10.65 -25.27 -9.72
CA ARG A 393 9.87 -26.18 -8.88
C ARG A 393 10.73 -27.30 -8.29
N GLU A 394 11.58 -27.90 -9.10
CA GLU A 394 12.52 -28.94 -8.72
C GLU A 394 13.56 -28.48 -7.69
N GLU A 395 13.94 -27.19 -7.72
CA GLU A 395 14.82 -26.58 -6.73
C GLU A 395 14.12 -26.41 -5.38
N ILE A 396 12.87 -25.95 -5.39
CA ILE A 396 12.01 -25.90 -4.21
C ILE A 396 11.83 -27.30 -3.62
N ASN A 397 11.53 -28.29 -4.48
CA ASN A 397 11.38 -29.69 -4.05
C ASN A 397 12.68 -30.23 -3.44
N TYR A 398 13.83 -29.95 -4.04
CA TYR A 398 15.13 -30.35 -3.51
C TYR A 398 15.39 -29.72 -2.14
N TYR A 399 15.10 -28.42 -1.97
CA TYR A 399 15.24 -27.73 -0.69
C TYR A 399 14.45 -28.43 0.43
N PHE A 400 13.20 -28.83 0.17
CA PHE A 400 12.36 -29.51 1.16
C PHE A 400 12.66 -31.00 1.32
N LYS A 401 13.27 -31.65 0.31
CA LYS A 401 13.60 -33.07 0.33
C LYS A 401 14.96 -33.35 0.97
N GLU A 402 16.00 -32.67 0.51
CA GLU A 402 17.40 -32.89 0.93
C GLU A 402 17.81 -31.94 2.07
N GLY A 403 17.02 -30.89 2.29
CA GLY A 403 17.21 -29.91 3.35
C GLY A 403 18.00 -28.67 2.93
N LYS A 404 17.80 -27.62 3.72
CA LYS A 404 18.36 -26.27 3.51
C LYS A 404 19.88 -26.28 3.27
N ASP A 405 20.66 -26.96 4.10
CA ASP A 405 22.12 -26.89 4.04
C ASP A 405 22.68 -27.50 2.74
N GLN A 406 22.09 -28.60 2.28
CA GLN A 406 22.46 -29.21 0.99
C GLN A 406 22.09 -28.31 -0.18
N PHE A 407 20.94 -27.65 -0.10
CA PHE A 407 20.53 -26.70 -1.11
C PHE A 407 21.47 -25.49 -1.17
N ILE A 408 21.80 -24.86 -0.04
CA ILE A 408 22.73 -23.72 0.02
C ILE A 408 24.09 -24.09 -0.57
N LYS A 409 24.62 -25.28 -0.24
CA LYS A 409 25.89 -25.75 -0.82
C LYS A 409 25.82 -25.76 -2.36
N ARG A 410 24.71 -26.25 -2.90
CA ARG A 410 24.50 -26.36 -4.35
C ARG A 410 24.35 -25.01 -5.05
N ILE A 411 23.64 -24.08 -4.41
CA ILE A 411 23.52 -22.68 -4.84
C ILE A 411 24.91 -22.07 -5.03
N VAL A 412 25.76 -22.19 -4.00
CA VAL A 412 27.12 -21.63 -3.99
C VAL A 412 28.02 -22.31 -5.02
N GLU A 413 27.93 -23.63 -5.20
CA GLU A 413 28.71 -24.37 -6.20
C GLU A 413 28.38 -23.95 -7.64
N HIS A 414 27.12 -23.58 -7.91
CA HIS A 414 26.68 -23.12 -9.24
C HIS A 414 26.76 -21.61 -9.42
N GLY A 415 27.00 -20.83 -8.35
CA GLY A 415 27.18 -19.39 -8.41
C GLY A 415 25.92 -18.62 -8.79
N ILE A 416 24.73 -19.16 -8.49
CA ILE A 416 23.45 -18.54 -8.89
C ILE A 416 23.12 -17.29 -8.06
N GLU A 417 23.81 -17.14 -6.92
CA GLU A 417 23.83 -15.96 -6.09
C GLU A 417 24.72 -14.86 -6.70
N LYS A 418 24.67 -14.54 -8.00
CA LYS A 418 25.54 -13.47 -8.55
C LYS A 418 24.84 -12.49 -9.46
N VAL A 419 24.10 -13.00 -10.44
CA VAL A 419 23.31 -12.21 -11.38
C VAL A 419 22.12 -13.08 -11.74
N PHE A 420 20.93 -12.48 -11.72
CA PHE A 420 19.74 -13.14 -12.19
C PHE A 420 19.87 -13.44 -13.69
N ASP A 421 19.67 -14.70 -14.05
CA ASP A 421 19.73 -15.16 -15.43
C ASP A 421 18.42 -15.86 -15.77
N LEU A 422 17.70 -15.31 -16.74
CA LEU A 422 16.44 -15.87 -17.23
C LEU A 422 16.61 -17.23 -17.90
N ASN A 423 17.81 -17.50 -18.42
CA ASN A 423 18.09 -18.70 -19.22
C ASN A 423 18.93 -19.73 -18.45
N ARG A 424 19.15 -19.53 -17.15
CA ARG A 424 19.90 -20.53 -16.36
C ARG A 424 19.14 -21.84 -16.36
N GLU A 425 19.86 -22.94 -16.42
CA GLU A 425 19.25 -24.23 -16.13
C GLU A 425 18.93 -24.33 -14.63
N SER A 426 17.96 -25.19 -14.31
CA SER A 426 17.76 -25.61 -12.93
C SER A 426 19.04 -26.23 -12.39
N ILE A 427 19.39 -25.92 -11.14
CA ILE A 427 20.57 -26.56 -10.56
C ILE A 427 20.30 -28.03 -10.24
N CYS A 428 19.02 -28.49 -10.18
CA CYS A 428 18.48 -29.80 -9.78
C CYS A 428 18.65 -30.96 -10.76
#